data_AF-K6YVJ7-F1
#
_entry.id   AF-K6YVJ7-F1
#
_cell.length_a   1.000
_cell.length_b   1.000
_cell.length_c   1.000
_cell.angle_alpha   90.00
_cell.angle_beta   90.00
_cell.angle_gamma   90.00
#
_symmetry.space_group_name_H-M   'P 1'
#
loop_
_entity.id
_entity.type
_entity.pdbx_description
1 polymer ?
#
loop_
_entity_poly.entity_id
_entity_poly.type
_entity_poly.pdbx_seq_one_letter_code
_entity_poly.pdbx_strand_id
1 'polypeptide(L)'
;MKTPKKPTELQASYHAMVDSVEAFVVQEGKSLKQAFKAAEEKLEDASELSKEKIQHASRYLKDNLRFWGETVEGVTDAYKDQIQFDIAYVNNSIWSKLQSIAKTNSAELMEFTRTLKEEAQSVRTAEHLGAHQEHNQWASEHALWLDEIEFWKKDHEQALTKLMDIEKALKQQSTSLFEHAQVIQALANIDHKHEEIMANAEHDPSSEVFKVADEKEVAVHNKERKIHTQHSEFHHEVKTHHFKIMAMINMLDKEMRKV
;
A
#
# COMPACT_ATOMS: atom_id res chain seq x y z
N MET A 1 7.66 36.20 23.98
CA MET A 1 8.84 36.49 23.14
C MET A 1 9.39 35.17 22.64
N LYS A 2 9.29 34.88 21.33
CA LYS A 2 9.93 33.70 20.72
C LYS A 2 11.38 34.05 20.42
N THR A 3 12.33 33.34 21.00
CA THR A 3 13.77 33.45 20.69
C THR A 3 14.00 33.15 19.21
N PRO A 4 14.82 33.94 18.48
CA PRO A 4 15.10 33.68 17.09
C PRO A 4 15.85 32.35 16.96
N LYS A 5 15.32 31.42 16.15
CA LYS A 5 16.01 30.18 15.80
C LYS A 5 17.36 30.53 15.16
N LYS A 6 18.44 29.92 15.63
CA LYS A 6 19.76 30.06 15.00
C LYS A 6 19.68 29.62 13.52
N PRO A 7 20.36 30.31 12.60
CA PRO A 7 20.44 29.90 11.20
C PRO A 7 20.97 28.48 11.09
N THR A 8 20.42 27.67 10.19
CA THR A 8 21.08 26.42 9.78
C THR A 8 22.38 26.74 9.04
N GLU A 9 23.30 25.78 8.98
CA GLU A 9 24.58 25.94 8.26
C GLU A 9 24.39 26.33 6.78
N LEU A 10 23.36 25.76 6.13
CA LEU A 10 22.99 26.10 4.76
C LEU A 10 22.49 27.55 4.64
N GLN A 11 21.74 28.03 5.63
CA GLN A 11 21.25 29.40 5.68
C GLN A 11 22.40 30.40 5.84
N ALA A 12 23.36 30.10 6.71
CA ALA A 12 24.58 30.91 6.86
C ALA A 12 25.40 30.91 5.56
N SER A 13 25.54 29.75 4.90
CA SER A 13 26.24 29.61 3.62
C SER A 13 25.59 30.44 2.51
N TYR A 14 24.26 30.42 2.44
CA TYR A 14 23.50 31.20 1.45
C TYR A 14 23.65 32.71 1.66
N HIS A 15 23.54 33.19 2.90
CA HIS A 15 23.78 34.60 3.22
C HIS A 15 25.20 35.05 2.84
N ALA A 16 26.20 34.28 3.25
CA ALA A 16 27.60 34.59 2.99
C ALA A 16 27.90 34.62 1.48
N MET A 17 27.25 33.73 0.70
CA MET A 17 27.33 33.70 -0.75
C MET A 17 26.71 34.96 -1.37
N VAL A 18 25.49 35.35 -0.97
CA VAL A 18 24.84 36.58 -1.45
C VAL A 18 25.69 37.81 -1.14
N ASP A 19 26.19 37.92 0.09
CA ASP A 19 27.00 39.07 0.52
C ASP A 19 28.31 39.17 -0.25
N SER A 20 28.96 38.02 -0.49
CA SER A 20 30.22 37.97 -1.23
C SER A 20 30.02 38.31 -2.71
N VAL A 21 29.00 37.73 -3.34
CA VAL A 21 28.67 38.02 -4.76
C VAL A 21 28.28 39.49 -4.93
N GLU A 22 27.47 40.04 -4.02
CA GLU A 22 27.13 41.48 -4.04
C GLU A 22 28.38 42.34 -3.95
N ALA A 23 29.26 42.10 -2.97
CA ALA A 23 30.48 42.89 -2.82
C ALA A 23 31.35 42.82 -4.08
N PHE A 24 31.52 41.63 -4.66
CA PHE A 24 32.32 41.45 -5.86
C PHE A 24 31.74 42.12 -7.10
N VAL A 25 30.41 42.09 -7.28
CA VAL A 25 29.75 42.72 -8.43
C VAL A 25 29.64 44.24 -8.25
N VAL A 26 29.18 44.69 -7.09
CA VAL A 26 28.79 46.09 -6.86
C VAL A 26 29.98 46.95 -6.43
N GLN A 27 30.88 46.42 -5.60
CA GLN A 27 32.01 47.20 -5.05
C GLN A 27 33.29 46.99 -5.84
N GLU A 28 33.54 45.77 -6.31
CA GLU A 28 34.76 45.44 -7.06
C GLU A 28 34.57 45.41 -8.60
N GLY A 29 33.34 45.55 -9.10
CA GLY A 29 33.05 45.61 -10.53
C GLY A 29 33.34 44.32 -11.29
N LYS A 30 33.38 43.16 -10.61
CA LYS A 30 33.57 41.85 -11.25
C LYS A 30 32.32 41.45 -12.01
N SER A 31 32.52 40.71 -13.10
CA SER A 31 31.38 40.06 -13.77
C SER A 31 30.72 39.02 -12.86
N LEU A 32 29.44 38.72 -13.08
CA LEU A 32 28.71 37.72 -12.29
C LEU A 32 29.46 36.37 -12.21
N LYS A 33 30.00 35.90 -13.35
CA LYS A 33 30.77 34.65 -13.40
C LYS A 33 32.03 34.71 -12.53
N GLN A 34 32.76 35.82 -12.58
CA GLN A 34 33.96 36.03 -11.76
C GLN A 34 33.61 36.20 -10.28
N ALA A 35 32.51 36.89 -9.98
CA ALA A 35 32.02 37.11 -8.62
C ALA A 35 31.59 35.80 -7.95
N PHE A 36 30.88 34.91 -8.65
CA PHE A 36 30.52 33.59 -8.13
C PHE A 36 31.76 32.73 -7.86
N LYS A 37 32.71 32.69 -8.79
CA LYS A 37 33.96 31.95 -8.60
C LYS A 37 34.76 32.48 -7.40
N ALA A 38 34.92 33.80 -7.31
CA ALA A 38 35.62 34.44 -6.21
C ALA A 38 34.89 34.27 -4.86
N ALA A 39 33.55 34.23 -4.86
CA ALA A 39 32.75 33.97 -3.67
C ALA A 39 32.86 32.52 -3.20
N GLU A 40 32.83 31.55 -4.12
CA GLU A 40 33.06 30.14 -3.83
C GLU A 40 34.47 29.93 -3.24
N GLU A 41 35.52 30.47 -3.86
CA GLU A 41 36.91 30.39 -3.37
C GLU A 41 37.07 31.05 -1.99
N LYS A 42 36.57 32.28 -1.83
CA LYS A 42 36.65 33.02 -0.55
C LYS A 42 35.93 32.29 0.58
N LEU A 43 34.79 31.66 0.32
CA LEU A 43 34.00 30.98 1.35
C LEU A 43 34.55 29.59 1.68
N GLU A 44 35.17 28.91 0.70
CA GLU A 44 35.92 27.68 0.94
C GLU A 44 37.16 27.95 1.81
N ASP A 45 37.85 29.09 1.61
CA ASP A 45 39.06 29.45 2.37
C ASP A 45 38.78 30.03 3.77
N ALA A 46 37.61 30.67 3.97
CA ALA A 46 37.32 31.47 5.16
C ALA A 46 36.36 30.83 6.17
N SER A 47 35.86 29.61 5.96
CA SER A 47 34.75 29.08 6.77
C SER A 47 34.92 27.66 7.32
N GLU A 48 34.30 27.42 8.49
CA GLU A 48 34.00 26.10 9.07
C GLU A 48 32.84 25.38 8.35
N LEU A 49 32.35 25.94 7.23
CA LEU A 49 31.18 25.42 6.51
C LEU A 49 31.60 24.33 5.54
N SER A 50 30.79 23.30 5.41
CA SER A 50 31.08 22.22 4.46
C SER A 50 31.02 22.71 3.00
N LYS A 51 32.02 22.31 2.21
CA LYS A 51 32.13 22.59 0.76
C LYS A 51 30.84 22.29 -0.01
N GLU A 52 30.16 21.20 0.35
CA GLU A 52 28.88 20.79 -0.22
C GLU A 52 27.78 21.85 -0.02
N LYS A 53 27.74 22.52 1.14
CA LYS A 53 26.74 23.55 1.44
C LYS A 53 27.05 24.87 0.75
N ILE A 54 28.32 25.22 0.57
CA ILE A 54 28.75 26.37 -0.24
C ILE A 54 28.34 26.17 -1.70
N GLN A 55 28.57 24.97 -2.25
CA GLN A 55 28.14 24.63 -3.61
C GLN A 55 26.62 24.62 -3.77
N HIS A 56 25.89 24.15 -2.74
CA HIS A 56 24.43 24.20 -2.73
C HIS A 56 23.91 25.65 -2.68
N ALA A 57 24.48 26.49 -1.82
CA ALA A 57 24.17 27.91 -1.72
C ALA A 57 24.44 28.67 -3.02
N SER A 58 25.57 28.39 -3.68
CA SER A 58 25.91 28.95 -5.00
C SER A 58 24.87 28.57 -6.05
N ARG A 59 24.50 27.29 -6.16
CA ARG A 59 23.47 26.82 -7.11
C ARG A 59 22.14 27.55 -6.92
N TYR A 60 21.66 27.61 -5.67
CA TYR A 60 20.42 28.32 -5.33
C TYR A 60 20.46 29.81 -5.70
N LEU A 61 21.57 30.49 -5.43
CA LEU A 61 21.70 31.90 -5.78
C LEU A 61 21.73 32.13 -7.30
N LYS A 62 22.38 31.24 -8.06
CA LYS A 62 22.39 31.28 -9.53
C LYS A 62 20.98 31.08 -10.10
N ASP A 63 20.23 30.12 -9.58
CA ASP A 63 18.83 29.89 -9.97
C ASP A 63 17.93 31.10 -9.67
N ASN A 64 18.11 31.70 -8.49
CA ASN A 64 17.40 32.93 -8.14
C ASN A 64 17.74 34.07 -9.11
N LEU A 65 19.01 34.35 -9.38
CA LEU A 65 19.40 35.41 -10.32
C LEU A 65 18.94 35.14 -11.76
N ARG A 66 18.91 33.87 -12.21
CA ARG A 66 18.35 33.50 -13.52
C ARG A 66 16.87 33.86 -13.60
N PHE A 67 16.10 33.47 -12.59
CA PHE A 67 14.67 33.79 -12.49
C PHE A 67 14.43 35.31 -12.47
N TRP A 68 15.30 36.05 -11.79
CA TRP A 68 15.29 37.52 -11.82
C TRP A 68 15.61 38.09 -13.22
N GLY A 69 16.62 37.57 -13.91
CA GLY A 69 17.01 38.00 -15.25
C GLY A 69 15.90 37.79 -16.29
N GLU A 70 15.19 36.66 -16.20
CA GLU A 70 14.02 36.34 -17.04
C GLU A 70 12.81 37.25 -16.77
N THR A 71 12.76 37.91 -15.60
CA THR A 71 11.64 38.75 -15.15
C THR A 71 11.91 40.26 -15.26
N VAL A 72 13.13 40.70 -15.65
CA VAL A 72 13.46 42.12 -15.84
C VAL A 72 12.63 42.79 -16.95
N GLU A 73 12.03 42.04 -17.88
CA GLU A 73 11.09 42.58 -18.88
C GLU A 73 9.69 42.92 -18.32
N GLY A 74 9.40 42.68 -17.02
CA GLY A 74 8.11 43.05 -16.42
C GLY A 74 8.07 42.97 -14.88
N VAL A 75 8.17 44.12 -14.20
CA VAL A 75 8.05 44.27 -12.73
C VAL A 75 6.54 44.25 -12.36
N THR A 76 5.99 43.73 -11.23
CA THR A 76 6.17 44.03 -9.79
C THR A 76 5.36 43.06 -8.89
N ASP A 77 5.82 42.90 -7.64
CA ASP A 77 5.18 42.33 -6.43
C ASP A 77 4.70 40.87 -6.42
N ALA A 78 4.09 40.35 -7.47
CA ALA A 78 3.58 38.96 -7.49
C ALA A 78 4.67 37.89 -7.33
N TYR A 79 5.91 38.22 -7.74
CA TYR A 79 7.05 37.30 -7.69
C TYR A 79 7.76 37.26 -6.34
N LYS A 80 7.44 38.19 -5.43
CA LYS A 80 7.91 38.14 -4.04
C LYS A 80 7.42 36.85 -3.38
N ASP A 81 6.20 36.43 -3.70
CA ASP A 81 5.55 35.24 -3.17
C ASP A 81 6.11 33.95 -3.79
N GLN A 82 6.61 33.98 -5.03
CA GLN A 82 7.14 32.80 -5.73
C GLN A 82 8.62 32.51 -5.40
N ILE A 83 9.43 33.55 -5.15
CA ILE A 83 10.78 33.39 -4.55
C ILE A 83 10.66 33.02 -3.05
N GLN A 84 9.58 33.43 -2.38
CA GLN A 84 9.27 32.99 -1.02
C GLN A 84 8.88 31.51 -0.94
N PHE A 85 8.41 30.88 -2.02
CA PHE A 85 7.83 29.54 -1.95
C PHE A 85 8.86 28.42 -1.71
N ASP A 86 10.11 28.59 -2.15
CA ASP A 86 11.20 27.66 -1.81
C ASP A 86 12.13 28.16 -0.70
N ILE A 87 11.97 29.41 -0.25
CA ILE A 87 12.84 30.01 0.76
C ILE A 87 12.01 30.84 1.74
N ALA A 88 11.57 30.21 2.84
CA ALA A 88 11.03 30.88 4.03
C ALA A 88 12.07 31.78 4.76
N TYR A 89 13.08 32.30 4.07
CA TYR A 89 14.32 32.82 4.64
C TYR A 89 14.93 34.04 3.91
N VAL A 90 14.34 34.52 2.81
CA VAL A 90 14.74 35.79 2.18
C VAL A 90 14.09 36.94 2.93
N ASN A 91 14.85 37.59 3.83
CA ASN A 91 14.42 38.85 4.44
C ASN A 91 14.61 40.03 3.47
N ASN A 92 14.03 41.19 3.77
CA ASN A 92 14.12 42.38 2.92
C ASN A 92 15.56 42.81 2.58
N SER A 93 16.54 42.44 3.42
CA SER A 93 17.96 42.73 3.17
C SER A 93 18.49 41.93 1.98
N ILE A 94 18.35 40.60 1.97
CA ILE A 94 18.76 39.77 0.81
C ILE A 94 18.09 40.26 -0.48
N TRP A 95 16.79 40.58 -0.40
CA TRP A 95 16.04 41.07 -1.55
C TRP A 95 16.65 42.35 -2.15
N SER A 96 17.01 43.31 -1.30
CA SER A 96 17.64 44.56 -1.74
C SER A 96 19.00 44.32 -2.41
N LYS A 97 19.76 43.34 -1.94
CA LYS A 97 21.07 42.95 -2.50
C LYS A 97 20.95 42.29 -3.87
N LEU A 98 19.99 41.36 -4.02
CA LEU A 98 19.67 40.75 -5.31
C LEU A 98 19.26 41.80 -6.34
N GLN A 99 18.42 42.76 -5.91
CA GLN A 99 18.01 43.88 -6.76
C GLN A 99 19.18 44.80 -7.12
N SER A 100 20.13 45.02 -6.20
CA SER A 100 21.35 45.80 -6.44
C SER A 100 22.25 45.14 -7.48
N ILE A 101 22.47 43.82 -7.35
CA ILE A 101 23.22 43.01 -8.32
C ILE A 101 22.57 43.09 -9.71
N ALA A 102 21.24 42.89 -9.78
CA ALA A 102 20.52 42.90 -11.05
C ALA A 102 20.50 44.28 -11.74
N LYS A 103 20.40 45.37 -10.97
CA LYS A 103 20.38 46.75 -11.50
C LYS A 103 21.74 47.24 -11.99
N THR A 104 22.81 46.83 -11.31
CA THR A 104 24.17 47.33 -11.61
C THR A 104 24.70 46.75 -12.92
N ASN A 105 24.18 45.61 -13.37
CA ASN A 105 24.74 44.91 -14.53
C ASN A 105 23.70 44.12 -15.34
N SER A 106 22.65 44.79 -15.83
CA SER A 106 21.53 44.15 -16.54
C SER A 106 21.94 43.41 -17.80
N ALA A 107 22.88 43.94 -18.59
CA ALA A 107 23.40 43.29 -19.79
C ALA A 107 24.19 42.01 -19.47
N GLU A 108 25.03 42.04 -18.43
CA GLU A 108 25.72 40.83 -17.97
C GLU A 108 24.78 39.83 -17.31
N LEU A 109 23.72 40.28 -16.63
CA LEU A 109 22.70 39.39 -16.08
C LEU A 109 21.97 38.65 -17.20
N MET A 110 21.62 39.33 -18.29
CA MET A 110 21.01 38.70 -19.48
C MET A 110 21.96 37.69 -20.11
N GLU A 111 23.24 38.03 -20.29
CA GLU A 111 24.26 37.14 -20.85
C GLU A 111 24.57 35.93 -19.94
N PHE A 112 24.61 36.16 -18.62
CA PHE A 112 24.77 35.12 -17.62
C PHE A 112 23.56 34.16 -17.61
N THR A 113 22.35 34.70 -17.68
CA THR A 113 21.10 33.92 -17.77
C THR A 113 21.07 33.09 -19.06
N ARG A 114 21.45 33.67 -20.19
CA ARG A 114 21.58 32.97 -21.48
C ARG A 114 22.59 31.83 -21.39
N THR A 115 23.76 32.07 -20.80
CA THR A 115 24.81 31.06 -20.60
C THR A 115 24.32 29.91 -19.72
N LEU A 116 23.68 30.21 -18.58
CA LEU A 116 23.12 29.17 -17.70
C LEU A 116 22.03 28.35 -18.40
N LYS A 117 21.22 28.97 -19.25
CA LYS A 117 20.20 28.29 -20.05
C LYS A 117 20.84 27.37 -21.10
N GLU A 118 21.88 27.81 -21.77
CA GLU A 118 22.63 27.02 -22.75
C GLU A 118 23.41 25.86 -22.09
N GLU A 119 23.99 26.08 -20.91
CA GLU A 119 24.62 25.04 -20.09
C GLU A 119 23.58 24.01 -19.62
N ALA A 120 22.43 24.45 -19.10
CA ALA A 120 21.35 23.55 -18.67
C ALA A 120 20.74 22.75 -19.85
N GLN A 121 20.64 23.35 -21.03
CA GLN A 121 20.16 22.69 -22.25
C GLN A 121 21.19 21.74 -22.86
N SER A 122 22.48 22.06 -22.79
CA SER A 122 23.56 21.18 -23.27
C SER A 122 23.87 20.01 -22.33
N VAL A 123 23.49 20.11 -21.06
CA VAL A 123 23.57 19.01 -20.07
C VAL A 123 22.35 18.07 -20.10
N ARG A 124 21.27 18.42 -20.82
CA ARG A 124 20.18 17.46 -21.13
C ARG A 124 20.66 16.45 -22.16
N THR A 125 21.37 15.43 -21.68
CA THR A 125 21.70 14.25 -22.50
C THR A 125 20.43 13.51 -22.91
N ALA A 126 20.46 12.81 -24.04
CA ALA A 126 19.35 11.96 -24.46
C ALA A 126 18.98 10.93 -23.38
N GLU A 127 19.97 10.49 -22.59
CA GLU A 127 19.80 9.61 -21.44
C GLU A 127 18.91 10.23 -20.34
N HIS A 128 19.12 11.50 -20.00
CA HIS A 128 18.29 12.18 -19.00
C HIS A 128 16.84 12.38 -19.48
N LEU A 129 16.64 12.60 -20.79
CA LEU A 129 15.30 12.67 -21.37
C LEU A 129 14.61 11.30 -21.35
N GLY A 130 15.36 10.22 -21.62
CA GLY A 130 14.90 8.84 -21.49
C GLY A 130 14.51 8.49 -20.06
N ALA A 131 15.31 8.88 -19.07
CA ALA A 131 15.01 8.65 -17.65
C ALA A 131 13.68 9.29 -17.23
N HIS A 132 13.33 10.48 -17.75
CA HIS A 132 12.02 11.09 -17.50
C HIS A 132 10.86 10.31 -18.13
N GLN A 133 11.05 9.72 -19.31
CA GLN A 133 10.04 8.88 -19.93
C GLN A 133 9.83 7.59 -19.12
N GLU A 134 10.91 6.95 -18.68
CA GLU A 134 10.88 5.79 -17.80
C GLU A 134 10.18 6.12 -16.47
N HIS A 135 10.51 7.24 -15.83
CA HIS A 135 9.86 7.66 -14.59
C HIS A 135 8.35 7.85 -14.74
N ASN A 136 7.89 8.41 -15.86
CA ASN A 136 6.46 8.57 -16.13
C ASN A 136 5.77 7.22 -16.36
N GLN A 137 6.46 6.28 -17.01
CA GLN A 137 5.96 4.92 -17.19
C GLN A 137 5.84 4.21 -15.83
N TRP A 138 6.89 4.24 -15.01
CA TRP A 138 6.87 3.63 -13.67
C TRP A 138 5.81 4.27 -12.78
N ALA A 139 5.61 5.58 -12.84
CA ALA A 139 4.54 6.24 -12.10
C ALA A 139 3.15 5.69 -12.47
N SER A 140 2.94 5.38 -13.75
CA SER A 140 1.69 4.78 -14.25
C SER A 140 1.54 3.32 -13.80
N GLU A 141 2.63 2.54 -13.88
CA GLU A 141 2.67 1.14 -13.39
C GLU A 141 2.41 1.07 -11.88
N HIS A 142 3.03 1.96 -11.10
CA HIS A 142 2.81 2.05 -9.66
C HIS A 142 1.36 2.38 -9.31
N ALA A 143 0.73 3.31 -10.04
CA ALA A 143 -0.68 3.63 -9.84
C ALA A 143 -1.57 2.39 -10.08
N LEU A 144 -1.33 1.66 -11.17
CA LEU A 144 -2.04 0.41 -11.48
C LEU A 144 -1.85 -0.64 -10.38
N TRP A 145 -0.62 -0.87 -9.91
CA TRP A 145 -0.36 -1.85 -8.85
C TRP A 145 -1.02 -1.46 -7.52
N LEU A 146 -1.09 -0.17 -7.20
CA LEU A 146 -1.79 0.29 -6.01
C LEU A 146 -3.29 0.02 -6.09
N ASP A 147 -3.90 0.25 -7.26
CA ASP A 147 -5.31 -0.08 -7.50
C ASP A 147 -5.57 -1.59 -7.41
N GLU A 148 -4.68 -2.42 -7.98
CA GLU A 148 -4.75 -3.89 -7.87
C GLU A 148 -4.64 -4.36 -6.41
N ILE A 149 -3.71 -3.79 -5.63
CA ILE A 149 -3.56 -4.12 -4.20
C ILE A 149 -4.82 -3.74 -3.42
N GLU A 150 -5.41 -2.56 -3.69
CA GLU A 150 -6.66 -2.16 -3.04
C GLU A 150 -7.79 -3.15 -3.38
N PHE A 151 -7.88 -3.57 -4.63
CA PHE A 151 -8.82 -4.59 -5.07
C PHE A 151 -8.60 -5.94 -4.34
N TRP A 152 -7.36 -6.42 -4.26
CA TRP A 152 -7.04 -7.67 -3.55
C TRP A 152 -7.34 -7.59 -2.04
N LYS A 153 -7.14 -6.43 -1.42
CA LYS A 153 -7.51 -6.23 0.00
C LYS A 153 -9.01 -6.39 0.20
N LYS A 154 -9.83 -5.83 -0.68
CA LYS A 154 -11.28 -5.99 -0.65
C LYS A 154 -11.70 -7.45 -0.86
N ASP A 155 -11.06 -8.15 -1.80
CA ASP A 155 -11.32 -9.57 -2.03
C ASP A 155 -10.94 -10.41 -0.80
N HIS A 156 -9.84 -10.09 -0.12
CA HIS A 156 -9.46 -10.73 1.13
C HIS A 156 -10.50 -10.52 2.24
N GLU A 157 -11.01 -9.30 2.43
CA GLU A 157 -12.07 -9.04 3.43
C GLU A 157 -13.34 -9.85 3.15
N GLN A 158 -13.73 -9.96 1.88
CA GLN A 158 -14.86 -10.81 1.49
C GLN A 158 -14.57 -12.30 1.71
N ALA A 159 -13.36 -12.76 1.41
CA ALA A 159 -12.95 -14.14 1.66
C ALA A 159 -13.00 -14.48 3.15
N LEU A 160 -12.52 -13.58 4.03
CA LEU A 160 -12.60 -13.75 5.47
C LEU A 160 -14.05 -13.86 5.96
N THR A 161 -14.94 -13.02 5.43
CA THR A 161 -16.38 -13.10 5.75
C THR A 161 -16.97 -14.47 5.36
N LYS A 162 -16.65 -14.94 4.14
CA LYS A 162 -17.09 -16.27 3.67
C LYS A 162 -16.54 -17.40 4.54
N LEU A 163 -15.30 -17.30 5.01
CA LEU A 163 -14.70 -18.30 5.89
C LEU A 163 -15.39 -18.36 7.26
N MET A 164 -15.78 -17.22 7.81
CA MET A 164 -16.57 -17.18 9.05
C MET A 164 -17.95 -17.83 8.88
N ASP A 165 -18.60 -17.60 7.74
CA ASP A 165 -19.89 -18.24 7.43
C ASP A 165 -19.73 -19.77 7.27
N ILE A 166 -18.65 -20.21 6.61
CA ILE A 166 -18.30 -21.63 6.49
C ILE A 166 -18.04 -22.24 7.88
N GLU A 167 -17.27 -21.57 8.74
CA GLU A 167 -17.02 -22.04 10.11
C GLU A 167 -18.33 -22.21 10.89
N LYS A 168 -19.24 -21.25 10.79
CA LYS A 168 -20.56 -21.31 11.42
C LYS A 168 -21.37 -22.50 10.88
N ALA A 169 -21.39 -22.71 9.57
CA ALA A 169 -22.08 -23.85 8.96
C ALA A 169 -21.51 -25.20 9.42
N LEU A 170 -20.19 -25.32 9.53
CA LEU A 170 -19.52 -26.54 10.03
C LEU A 170 -19.91 -26.83 11.49
N LYS A 171 -19.98 -25.79 12.33
CA LYS A 171 -20.44 -25.93 13.74
C LYS A 171 -21.88 -26.44 13.79
N GLN A 172 -22.77 -25.92 12.95
CA GLN A 172 -24.16 -26.39 12.86
C GLN A 172 -24.24 -27.83 12.37
N GLN A 173 -23.43 -28.19 11.37
CA GLN A 173 -23.36 -29.56 10.86
C GLN A 173 -22.90 -30.55 11.94
N SER A 174 -22.00 -30.15 12.84
CA SER A 174 -21.59 -30.98 13.98
C SER A 174 -22.79 -31.35 14.87
N THR A 175 -23.69 -30.40 15.16
CA THR A 175 -24.93 -30.67 15.89
C THR A 175 -25.82 -31.67 15.14
N SER A 176 -26.03 -31.48 13.84
CA SER A 176 -26.83 -32.41 13.04
C SER A 176 -26.20 -33.81 12.94
N LEU A 177 -24.88 -33.93 12.90
CA LEU A 177 -24.20 -35.22 12.94
C LEU A 177 -24.40 -35.93 14.28
N PHE A 178 -24.37 -35.19 15.38
CA PHE A 178 -24.66 -35.72 16.71
C PHE A 178 -26.11 -36.22 16.82
N GLU A 179 -27.08 -35.44 16.34
CA GLU A 179 -28.49 -35.85 16.26
C GLU A 179 -28.67 -37.10 15.40
N HIS A 180 -28.05 -37.15 14.21
CA HIS A 180 -28.11 -38.32 13.33
C HIS A 180 -27.54 -39.58 14.00
N ALA A 181 -26.42 -39.44 14.73
CA ALA A 181 -25.83 -40.54 15.48
C ALA A 181 -26.77 -41.03 16.60
N GLN A 182 -27.45 -40.12 17.32
CA GLN A 182 -28.45 -40.50 18.32
C GLN A 182 -29.62 -41.26 17.72
N VAL A 183 -30.12 -40.83 16.56
CA VAL A 183 -31.22 -41.51 15.88
C VAL A 183 -30.81 -42.92 15.45
N ILE A 184 -29.61 -43.10 14.88
CA ILE A 184 -29.09 -44.43 14.54
C ILE A 184 -28.99 -45.31 15.78
N GLN A 185 -28.46 -44.79 16.89
CA GLN A 185 -28.33 -45.55 18.13
C GLN A 185 -29.69 -45.95 18.70
N ALA A 186 -30.68 -45.07 18.64
CA ALA A 186 -32.03 -45.35 19.09
C ALA A 186 -32.70 -46.43 18.23
N LEU A 187 -32.57 -46.36 16.91
CA LEU A 187 -33.08 -47.39 16.00
C LEU A 187 -32.39 -48.74 16.24
N ALA A 188 -31.07 -48.77 16.36
CA ALA A 188 -30.33 -50.00 16.64
C ALA A 188 -30.77 -50.67 17.96
N ASN A 189 -31.08 -49.87 18.99
CA ASN A 189 -31.58 -50.40 20.26
C ASN A 189 -33.01 -50.96 20.14
N ILE A 190 -33.86 -50.32 19.32
CA ILE A 190 -35.22 -50.79 19.04
C ILE A 190 -35.14 -52.13 18.28
N ASP A 191 -34.36 -52.17 17.21
CA ASP A 191 -34.16 -53.36 16.38
C ASP A 191 -33.61 -54.51 17.24
N HIS A 192 -32.60 -54.25 18.09
CA HIS A 192 -32.05 -55.28 18.97
C HIS A 192 -33.10 -55.87 19.93
N LYS A 193 -33.91 -55.01 20.56
CA LYS A 193 -34.97 -55.46 21.45
C LYS A 193 -36.06 -56.22 20.69
N HIS A 194 -36.33 -55.82 19.45
CA HIS A 194 -37.27 -56.51 18.56
C HIS A 194 -36.81 -57.93 18.27
N GLU A 195 -35.55 -58.09 17.85
CA GLU A 195 -34.94 -59.39 17.57
C GLU A 195 -34.89 -60.31 18.81
N GLU A 196 -34.65 -59.76 20.01
CA GLU A 196 -34.73 -60.55 21.25
C GLU A 196 -36.15 -61.09 21.51
N ILE A 197 -37.19 -60.30 21.23
CA ILE A 197 -38.58 -60.72 21.39
C ILE A 197 -38.92 -61.80 20.35
N MET A 198 -38.51 -61.62 19.10
CA MET A 198 -38.74 -62.57 18.01
C MET A 198 -38.06 -63.91 18.27
N ALA A 199 -36.79 -63.91 18.69
CA ALA A 199 -36.05 -65.12 19.01
C ALA A 199 -36.73 -65.97 20.11
N ASN A 200 -37.38 -65.31 21.09
CA ASN A 200 -38.13 -66.00 22.14
C ASN A 200 -39.48 -66.57 21.62
N ALA A 201 -40.17 -65.86 20.72
CA ALA A 201 -41.42 -66.30 20.13
C ALA A 201 -41.22 -67.47 19.14
N GLU A 202 -40.11 -67.49 18.42
CA GLU A 202 -39.74 -68.51 17.43
C GLU A 202 -39.34 -69.87 18.05
N HIS A 203 -39.22 -69.95 19.39
CA HIS A 203 -38.79 -71.17 20.07
C HIS A 203 -39.79 -72.35 19.93
N ASP A 204 -41.11 -72.07 19.78
CA ASP A 204 -42.13 -73.06 19.42
C ASP A 204 -42.99 -72.55 18.25
N PRO A 205 -42.56 -72.83 16.99
CA PRO A 205 -43.24 -72.39 15.78
C PRO A 205 -44.64 -73.01 15.58
N SER A 206 -44.99 -74.04 16.35
CA SER A 206 -46.29 -74.71 16.27
C SER A 206 -47.35 -74.07 17.17
N SER A 207 -46.94 -73.14 18.04
CA SER A 207 -47.83 -72.47 18.98
C SER A 207 -48.76 -71.46 18.30
N GLU A 208 -49.99 -71.35 18.80
CA GLU A 208 -50.94 -70.33 18.34
C GLU A 208 -50.46 -68.90 18.66
N VAL A 209 -49.64 -68.77 19.71
CA VAL A 209 -48.98 -67.51 20.10
C VAL A 209 -47.99 -67.06 19.03
N PHE A 210 -47.22 -67.99 18.45
CA PHE A 210 -46.31 -67.70 17.36
C PHE A 210 -47.04 -67.26 16.09
N LYS A 211 -48.10 -67.98 15.68
CA LYS A 211 -48.90 -67.60 14.49
C LYS A 211 -49.48 -66.19 14.58
N VAL A 212 -50.04 -65.82 15.72
CA VAL A 212 -50.63 -64.49 15.94
C VAL A 212 -49.57 -63.39 16.02
N ALA A 213 -48.36 -63.71 16.50
CA ALA A 213 -47.22 -62.79 16.47
C ALA A 213 -46.73 -62.61 15.03
N ASP A 214 -46.40 -63.70 14.33
CA ASP A 214 -45.88 -63.71 12.96
C ASP A 214 -46.75 -62.91 11.97
N GLU A 215 -48.08 -63.08 12.01
CA GLU A 215 -49.01 -62.32 11.16
C GLU A 215 -48.99 -60.80 11.44
N LYS A 216 -48.74 -60.38 12.68
CA LYS A 216 -48.62 -58.95 13.05
C LYS A 216 -47.25 -58.38 12.69
N GLU A 217 -46.22 -59.22 12.73
CA GLU A 217 -44.83 -58.80 12.53
C GLU A 217 -44.50 -58.48 11.08
N VAL A 218 -45.17 -59.10 10.11
CA VAL A 218 -45.02 -58.74 8.68
C VAL A 218 -45.26 -57.25 8.44
N ALA A 219 -46.24 -56.64 9.12
CA ALA A 219 -46.50 -55.21 8.99
C ALA A 219 -45.42 -54.35 9.68
N VAL A 220 -44.89 -54.82 10.82
CA VAL A 220 -43.81 -54.16 11.58
C VAL A 220 -42.51 -54.18 10.79
N HIS A 221 -42.07 -55.35 10.32
CA HIS A 221 -40.86 -55.50 9.50
C HIS A 221 -40.93 -54.69 8.19
N ASN A 222 -42.10 -54.59 7.57
CA ASN A 222 -42.27 -53.74 6.38
C ASN A 222 -42.10 -52.25 6.71
N LYS A 223 -42.57 -51.81 7.89
CA LYS A 223 -42.37 -50.44 8.37
C LYS A 223 -40.89 -50.18 8.72
N GLU A 224 -40.25 -51.10 9.43
CA GLU A 224 -38.82 -51.04 9.78
C GLU A 224 -37.95 -50.98 8.53
N ARG A 225 -38.20 -51.84 7.54
CA ARG A 225 -37.47 -51.82 6.26
C ARG A 225 -37.58 -50.47 5.55
N LYS A 226 -38.77 -49.85 5.58
CA LYS A 226 -38.99 -48.51 5.01
C LYS A 226 -38.20 -47.44 5.76
N ILE A 227 -38.24 -47.46 7.10
CA ILE A 227 -37.48 -46.54 7.95
C ILE A 227 -35.97 -46.71 7.69
N HIS A 228 -35.47 -47.94 7.73
CA HIS A 228 -34.06 -48.25 7.47
C HIS A 228 -33.62 -47.78 6.08
N THR A 229 -34.45 -47.99 5.04
CA THR A 229 -34.16 -47.51 3.69
C THR A 229 -34.00 -45.99 3.66
N GLN A 230 -34.94 -45.25 4.27
CA GLN A 230 -34.89 -43.78 4.36
C GLN A 230 -33.64 -43.29 5.10
N HIS A 231 -33.29 -43.92 6.23
CA HIS A 231 -32.09 -43.56 6.99
C HIS A 231 -30.80 -43.93 6.26
N SER A 232 -30.79 -45.01 5.49
CA SER A 232 -29.66 -45.42 4.66
C SER A 232 -29.39 -44.42 3.53
N GLU A 233 -30.44 -44.01 2.82
CA GLU A 233 -30.37 -42.97 1.78
C GLU A 233 -29.86 -41.65 2.37
N PHE A 234 -30.48 -41.18 3.46
CA PHE A 234 -30.06 -39.96 4.14
C PHE A 234 -28.60 -40.03 4.63
N HIS A 235 -28.18 -41.15 5.23
CA HIS A 235 -26.79 -41.32 5.67
C HIS A 235 -25.82 -41.27 4.49
N HIS A 236 -26.18 -41.83 3.34
CA HIS A 236 -25.36 -41.78 2.14
C HIS A 236 -25.20 -40.35 1.60
N GLU A 237 -26.28 -39.56 1.62
CA GLU A 237 -26.27 -38.15 1.24
C GLU A 237 -25.36 -37.34 2.16
N VAL A 238 -25.52 -37.49 3.48
CA VAL A 238 -24.69 -36.82 4.50
C VAL A 238 -23.22 -37.20 4.32
N LYS A 239 -22.91 -38.49 4.15
CA LYS A 239 -21.54 -38.98 3.93
C LYS A 239 -20.90 -38.38 2.69
N THR A 240 -21.63 -38.37 1.58
CA THR A 240 -21.15 -37.83 0.30
C THR A 240 -20.88 -36.33 0.42
N HIS A 241 -21.79 -35.60 1.04
CA HIS A 241 -21.64 -34.17 1.26
C HIS A 241 -20.46 -33.85 2.19
N HIS A 242 -20.33 -34.60 3.29
CA HIS A 242 -19.23 -34.47 4.24
C HIS A 242 -17.86 -34.62 3.57
N PHE A 243 -17.65 -35.69 2.79
CA PHE A 243 -16.37 -35.89 2.10
C PHE A 243 -16.04 -34.78 1.12
N LYS A 244 -17.02 -34.26 0.39
CA LYS A 244 -16.81 -33.13 -0.53
C LYS A 244 -16.34 -31.89 0.22
N ILE A 245 -16.99 -31.53 1.32
CA ILE A 245 -16.60 -30.37 2.14
C ILE A 245 -15.19 -30.55 2.70
N MET A 246 -14.88 -31.70 3.31
CA MET A 246 -13.56 -31.94 3.88
C MET A 246 -12.44 -31.89 2.81
N ALA A 247 -12.70 -32.39 1.61
CA ALA A 247 -11.76 -32.29 0.50
C ALA A 247 -11.50 -30.82 0.09
N MET A 248 -12.54 -29.99 0.01
CA MET A 248 -12.41 -28.57 -0.33
C MET A 248 -11.65 -27.79 0.77
N ILE A 249 -11.92 -28.09 2.04
CA ILE A 249 -11.20 -27.47 3.17
C ILE A 249 -9.72 -27.86 3.15
N ASN A 250 -9.40 -29.14 2.95
CA ASN A 250 -8.01 -29.60 2.88
C ASN A 250 -7.26 -28.99 1.70
N MET A 251 -7.93 -28.82 0.55
CA MET A 251 -7.34 -28.15 -0.60
C MET A 251 -7.03 -26.68 -0.28
N LEU A 252 -7.98 -25.98 0.35
CA LEU A 252 -7.77 -24.60 0.78
C LEU A 252 -6.60 -24.49 1.78
N ASP A 253 -6.57 -25.30 2.84
CA ASP A 253 -5.49 -25.31 3.82
C ASP A 253 -4.12 -25.57 3.17
N LYS A 254 -4.07 -26.52 2.22
CA LYS A 254 -2.84 -26.81 1.48
C LYS A 254 -2.38 -25.61 0.65
N GLU A 255 -3.26 -24.95 -0.09
CA GLU A 255 -2.87 -23.76 -0.87
C GLU A 255 -2.41 -22.61 0.04
N MET A 256 -3.07 -22.39 1.18
CA MET A 256 -2.70 -21.35 2.13
C MET A 256 -1.33 -21.58 2.81
N ARG A 257 -0.86 -22.83 2.89
CA ARG A 257 0.44 -23.19 3.50
C ARG A 257 1.61 -23.30 2.50
N LYS A 258 1.37 -23.11 1.20
CA LYS A 258 2.44 -23.15 0.18
C LYS A 258 3.25 -21.86 0.09
N VAL A 259 2.74 -20.77 0.67
CA VAL A 259 3.34 -19.44 0.64
C VAL A 259 4.29 -19.26 1.82
#